data_AF-A0A7T7H9P2-F1
#
_entry.id   AF-A0A7T7H9P2-F1
#
_cell.length_a   1.000
_cell.length_b   1.000
_cell.length_c   1.000
_cell.angle_alpha   90.00
_cell.angle_beta   90.00
_cell.angle_gamma   90.00
#
_symmetry.space_group_name_H-M   'P 1'
#
loop_
_entity.id
_entity.type
_entity.pdbx_description
1 polymer ?
#
loop_
_entity_poly.entity_id
_entity_poly.type
_entity_poly.pdbx_seq_one_letter_code
_entity_poly.pdbx_strand_id
1 'polypeptide(L)'
;MLGIYARISREKEEGKDRSINDQVLSGKELAAKLGLKYEVYIDEGLSGTLDIEERPGLMQLIEDILSKKITHAFAYDQSRLERNKDVWSKLYTIFQDKKVKLSFKDVLEFDFESDENYLFSHITSLMNNFYTKVASRKIKSVLSRNIQEGKAHAIPPYGYRKNNEGYLIIDEIEKDVVKEIYESSLKGNGVDSIAYALNEKSIPTRYNKINTGTYTVRNKYTGEEKKLEKSKTKWRGGTIRNIIINPIYKGSRIWKGQSYNVPAIISPEYWDKVNSNLSKNANNTGKKVLHRYLLKGVLSCGKCGRNMVGRSRTNKKDHYYQCSSKRYKGESCGNRSINIDKIEGIIWSRFFKGNDLLNKGLTDFDIDEIVHKLPIVFGIKVEQESISRWCFVITEDAKKYDNILGVGVVSNSKKVIENFFLFSTRDFTKTNFQIFHNRSAMYNNTLIEEVKIESSINLLIKQLVDSKKRYKVKYQFIEELF
;
A
#
# COMPACT_ATOMS: atom_id res chain seq x y z
N MET A 1 -12.41 29.47 -44.40
CA MET A 1 -11.08 29.68 -43.79
C MET A 1 -10.24 28.42 -43.93
N LEU A 2 -8.92 28.52 -43.76
CA LEU A 2 -7.99 27.39 -43.74
C LEU A 2 -7.74 26.91 -42.30
N GLY A 3 -7.96 25.64 -42.00
CA GLY A 3 -7.56 25.03 -40.74
C GLY A 3 -6.21 24.34 -40.87
N ILE A 4 -5.22 24.77 -40.09
CA ILE A 4 -3.85 24.22 -40.09
C ILE A 4 -3.73 23.26 -38.92
N TYR A 5 -3.59 21.97 -39.19
CA TYR A 5 -3.40 20.94 -38.18
C TYR A 5 -1.93 20.55 -38.03
N ALA A 6 -1.41 20.64 -36.81
CA ALA A 6 -0.05 20.23 -36.47
C ALA A 6 -0.03 19.28 -35.27
N ARG A 7 0.79 18.22 -35.37
CA ARG A 7 0.92 17.21 -34.29
C ARG A 7 2.37 16.77 -34.14
N ILE A 8 2.76 16.54 -32.88
CA ILE A 8 4.01 15.86 -32.54
C ILE A 8 3.77 14.82 -31.44
N SER A 9 4.35 13.63 -31.57
CA SER A 9 4.31 12.61 -30.50
C SER A 9 5.35 12.88 -29.42
N ARG A 10 5.09 12.44 -28.18
CA ARG A 10 6.06 12.51 -27.06
C ARG A 10 7.33 11.69 -27.32
N GLU A 11 7.19 10.58 -28.04
CA GLU A 11 8.32 9.77 -28.49
C GLU A 11 8.87 10.43 -29.76
N LYS A 12 10.01 11.12 -29.61
CA LYS A 12 10.77 11.66 -30.73
C LYS A 12 11.25 10.49 -31.58
N GLU A 13 10.74 10.33 -32.79
CA GLU A 13 11.45 9.52 -33.79
C GLU A 13 12.64 10.36 -34.28
N GLU A 14 13.86 10.03 -33.83
CA GLU A 14 15.10 10.70 -34.27
C GLU A 14 15.12 10.78 -35.81
N GLY A 15 15.11 12.01 -36.33
CA GLY A 15 15.23 12.31 -37.76
C GLY A 15 13.92 12.42 -38.56
N LYS A 16 12.74 12.10 -38.01
CA LYS A 16 11.45 12.17 -38.75
C LYS A 16 10.45 13.21 -38.25
N ASP A 17 10.56 13.63 -36.99
CA ASP A 17 9.61 14.60 -36.43
C ASP A 17 10.07 16.04 -36.71
N ARG A 18 9.37 16.70 -37.64
CA ARG A 18 9.48 18.15 -37.85
C ARG A 18 8.78 18.89 -36.71
N SER A 19 9.36 20.03 -36.33
CA SER A 19 8.79 20.83 -35.25
C SER A 19 7.37 21.28 -35.60
N ILE A 20 6.52 21.48 -34.58
CA ILE A 20 5.18 22.05 -34.77
C ILE A 20 5.29 23.39 -35.52
N ASN A 21 6.32 24.18 -35.22
CA ASN A 21 6.59 25.46 -35.87
C ASN A 21 6.78 25.31 -37.39
N ASP A 22 7.56 24.32 -37.84
CA ASP A 22 7.77 24.09 -39.28
C ASP A 22 6.48 23.65 -39.98
N GLN A 23 5.68 22.79 -39.32
CA GLN A 23 4.39 22.34 -39.84
C GLN A 23 3.42 23.52 -40.02
N VAL A 24 3.33 24.37 -38.99
CA VAL A 24 2.49 25.57 -39.00
C VAL A 24 2.98 26.59 -40.03
N LEU A 25 4.30 26.77 -40.17
CA LEU A 25 4.90 27.68 -41.15
C LEU A 25 4.48 27.31 -42.58
N SER A 26 4.60 26.03 -42.96
CA SER A 26 4.15 25.55 -44.28
C SER A 26 2.64 25.76 -44.49
N GLY A 27 1.82 25.60 -43.46
CA GLY A 27 0.39 25.89 -43.54
C GLY A 27 0.10 27.38 -43.74
N LYS A 28 0.86 28.27 -43.09
CA LYS A 28 0.74 29.72 -43.24
C LYS A 28 1.16 30.20 -44.63
N GLU A 29 2.22 29.62 -45.19
CA GLU A 29 2.65 29.88 -46.57
C GLU A 29 1.56 29.51 -47.57
N LEU A 30 0.90 28.36 -47.38
CA LEU A 30 -0.25 27.96 -48.20
C LEU A 30 -1.43 28.91 -48.03
N ALA A 31 -1.75 29.33 -46.81
CA ALA A 31 -2.81 30.30 -46.54
C ALA A 31 -2.59 31.62 -47.28
N ALA A 32 -1.35 32.12 -47.25
CA ALA A 32 -0.96 33.34 -47.95
C ALA A 32 -1.07 33.18 -49.47
N LYS A 33 -0.63 32.05 -50.02
CA LYS A 33 -0.74 31.73 -51.45
C LYS A 33 -2.19 31.67 -51.93
N LEU A 34 -3.09 31.16 -51.09
CA LEU A 34 -4.53 31.05 -51.40
C LEU A 34 -5.33 32.30 -51.02
N GLY A 35 -4.73 33.29 -50.36
CA GLY A 35 -5.43 34.48 -49.87
C GLY A 35 -6.47 34.20 -48.78
N LEU A 36 -6.32 33.11 -48.01
CA LEU A 36 -7.28 32.67 -47.01
C LEU A 36 -6.85 33.06 -45.59
N LYS A 37 -7.82 33.47 -44.76
CA LYS A 37 -7.62 33.52 -43.29
C LYS A 37 -7.47 32.11 -42.74
N TYR A 38 -6.59 31.94 -41.75
CA TYR A 38 -6.26 30.63 -41.18
C TYR A 38 -6.50 30.55 -39.67
N GLU A 39 -6.65 29.33 -39.16
CA GLU A 39 -6.70 28.98 -37.75
C GLU A 39 -5.82 27.76 -37.49
N VAL A 40 -5.17 27.68 -36.32
CA VAL A 40 -4.15 26.67 -36.04
C VAL A 40 -4.61 25.76 -34.91
N TYR A 41 -4.56 24.44 -35.17
CA TYR A 41 -4.96 23.39 -34.24
C TYR A 41 -3.75 22.52 -33.93
N ILE A 42 -3.39 22.42 -32.63
CA ILE A 42 -2.14 21.79 -32.20
C ILE A 42 -2.43 20.67 -31.21
N ASP A 43 -1.89 19.49 -31.50
CA ASP A 43 -1.86 18.36 -30.57
C ASP A 43 -0.40 18.03 -30.22
N GLU A 44 0.07 18.56 -29.08
CA GLU A 44 1.43 18.33 -28.60
C GLU A 44 1.50 17.11 -27.68
N GLY A 45 2.38 16.18 -28.02
CA GLY A 45 2.65 14.98 -27.23
C GLY A 45 1.64 13.86 -27.42
N LEU A 46 0.74 13.97 -28.40
CA LEU A 46 -0.31 12.99 -28.70
C LEU A 46 0.07 12.09 -29.89
N SER A 47 -0.26 10.80 -29.79
CA SER A 47 0.01 9.82 -30.84
C SER A 47 -1.03 9.91 -31.95
N GLY A 48 -0.60 9.72 -33.21
CA GLY A 48 -1.50 9.60 -34.36
C GLY A 48 -2.33 8.31 -34.37
N THR A 49 -2.05 7.37 -33.46
CA THR A 49 -2.84 6.13 -33.29
C THR A 49 -4.10 6.31 -32.44
N LEU A 50 -4.22 7.43 -31.71
CA LEU A 50 -5.38 7.73 -30.86
C LEU A 50 -6.61 8.04 -31.72
N ASP A 51 -7.80 7.84 -31.15
CA ASP A 51 -9.05 8.26 -31.81
C ASP A 51 -9.19 9.80 -31.78
N ILE A 52 -10.20 10.31 -32.47
CA ILE A 52 -10.43 11.75 -32.65
C ILE A 52 -10.72 12.44 -31.30
N GLU A 53 -11.50 11.80 -30.44
CA GLU A 53 -11.98 12.36 -29.17
C GLU A 53 -10.85 12.54 -28.14
N GLU A 54 -9.76 11.79 -28.30
CA GLU A 54 -8.57 11.89 -27.45
C GLU A 54 -7.59 12.97 -27.94
N ARG A 55 -7.93 13.67 -29.03
CA ARG A 55 -7.08 14.66 -29.72
C ARG A 55 -7.80 16.01 -29.81
N PRO A 56 -7.67 16.86 -28.78
CA PRO A 56 -8.43 18.10 -28.67
C PRO A 56 -8.29 19.03 -29.88
N GLY A 57 -7.09 19.17 -30.44
CA GLY A 57 -6.86 19.99 -31.63
C GLY A 57 -7.55 19.42 -32.87
N LEU A 58 -7.49 18.10 -33.07
CA LEU A 58 -8.18 17.45 -34.19
C LEU A 58 -9.69 17.51 -34.04
N MET A 59 -10.20 17.29 -32.83
CA MET A 59 -11.63 17.38 -32.51
C MET A 59 -12.16 18.79 -32.80
N GLN A 60 -11.45 19.84 -32.35
CA GLN A 60 -11.83 21.22 -32.61
C GLN A 60 -11.81 21.57 -34.11
N LEU A 61 -10.82 21.07 -34.86
CA LEU A 61 -10.79 21.23 -36.32
C LEU A 61 -12.05 20.62 -36.97
N ILE A 62 -12.44 19.42 -36.54
CA ILE A 62 -13.62 18.73 -37.08
C ILE A 62 -14.90 19.49 -36.72
N GLU A 63 -15.04 19.99 -35.50
CA GLU A 63 -16.17 20.83 -35.09
C GLU A 63 -16.27 22.10 -35.94
N ASP A 64 -15.14 22.75 -36.21
CA ASP A 64 -15.09 23.94 -37.05
C ASP A 64 -15.36 23.63 -38.54
N ILE A 65 -15.08 22.41 -39.00
CA ILE A 65 -15.47 21.91 -40.33
C ILE A 65 -16.98 21.62 -40.38
N LEU A 66 -17.53 20.96 -39.36
CA LEU A 66 -18.95 20.61 -39.28
C LEU A 66 -19.83 21.88 -39.23
N SER A 67 -19.36 22.92 -38.56
CA SER A 67 -19.99 24.25 -38.51
C SER A 67 -19.75 25.11 -39.75
N LYS A 68 -19.01 24.61 -40.75
CA LYS A 68 -18.62 25.31 -42.00
C LYS A 68 -17.75 26.55 -41.81
N LYS A 69 -17.15 26.75 -40.63
CA LYS A 69 -16.16 27.81 -40.39
C LYS A 69 -14.88 27.53 -41.18
N ILE A 70 -14.43 26.28 -41.18
CA ILE A 70 -13.30 25.79 -41.98
C ILE A 70 -13.81 25.10 -43.24
N THR A 71 -13.25 25.50 -44.38
CA THR A 71 -13.58 24.94 -45.70
C THR A 71 -12.36 24.38 -46.42
N HIS A 72 -11.16 24.74 -45.96
CA HIS A 72 -9.90 24.21 -46.42
C HIS A 72 -9.16 23.66 -45.20
N ALA A 73 -8.52 22.50 -45.30
CA ALA A 73 -7.71 21.93 -44.23
C ALA A 73 -6.29 21.70 -44.74
N PHE A 74 -5.30 21.91 -43.88
CA PHE A 74 -3.92 21.63 -44.17
C PHE A 74 -3.32 20.77 -43.06
N ALA A 75 -2.60 19.73 -43.46
CA ALA A 75 -1.68 19.00 -42.60
C ALA A 75 -0.35 18.83 -43.34
N TYR A 76 0.77 18.72 -42.63
CA TYR A 76 2.06 18.57 -43.32
C TYR A 76 2.10 17.30 -44.19
N ASP A 77 1.58 16.19 -43.66
CA ASP A 77 1.42 14.90 -44.32
C ASP A 77 0.24 14.12 -43.69
N GLN A 78 -0.24 13.06 -44.34
CA GLN A 78 -1.34 12.23 -43.81
C GLN A 78 -1.02 11.63 -42.43
N SER A 79 0.24 11.32 -42.14
CA SER A 79 0.66 10.75 -40.85
C SER A 79 0.52 11.72 -39.67
N ARG A 80 0.42 13.03 -39.94
CA ARG A 80 0.06 14.04 -38.93
C ARG A 80 -1.41 13.92 -38.57
N LEU A 81 -2.30 13.79 -39.55
CA LEU A 81 -3.73 13.56 -39.33
C LEU A 81 -3.98 12.22 -38.63
N GLU A 82 -3.38 11.12 -39.07
CA GLU A 82 -3.66 9.80 -38.49
C GLU A 82 -2.56 8.75 -38.72
N ARG A 83 -2.54 7.73 -37.87
CA ARG A 83 -1.88 6.43 -38.08
C ARG A 83 -2.83 5.27 -37.74
N ASN A 84 -4.14 5.51 -37.86
CA ASN A 84 -5.24 4.61 -37.59
C ASN A 84 -6.23 4.63 -38.76
N LYS A 85 -6.37 3.48 -39.43
CA LYS A 85 -7.26 3.28 -40.58
C LYS A 85 -8.71 3.69 -40.32
N ASP A 86 -9.19 3.50 -39.10
CA ASP A 86 -10.58 3.80 -38.75
C ASP A 86 -10.79 5.31 -38.60
N VAL A 87 -9.76 6.02 -38.11
CA VAL A 87 -9.76 7.50 -38.06
C VAL A 87 -9.69 8.08 -39.47
N TRP A 88 -8.86 7.52 -40.36
CA TRP A 88 -8.81 7.97 -41.75
C TRP A 88 -10.17 7.84 -42.44
N SER A 89 -10.83 6.69 -42.30
CA SER A 89 -12.14 6.47 -42.90
C SER A 89 -13.20 7.48 -42.42
N LYS A 90 -13.22 7.78 -41.11
CA LYS A 90 -14.08 8.84 -40.55
C LYS A 90 -13.74 10.22 -41.13
N LEU A 91 -12.46 10.60 -41.14
CA LEU A 91 -12.00 11.89 -41.66
C LEU A 91 -12.31 12.06 -43.14
N TYR A 92 -12.08 11.01 -43.94
CA TYR A 92 -12.35 10.99 -45.37
C TYR A 92 -13.84 11.28 -45.64
N THR A 93 -14.73 10.56 -44.96
CA THR A 93 -16.19 10.76 -45.07
C THR A 93 -16.59 12.19 -44.70
N ILE A 94 -16.07 12.72 -43.59
CA ILE A 94 -16.37 14.09 -43.14
C ILE A 94 -15.88 15.13 -44.17
N PHE A 95 -14.66 14.98 -44.68
CA PHE A 95 -14.09 15.92 -45.64
C PHE A 95 -14.81 15.87 -46.98
N GLN A 96 -15.21 14.69 -47.44
CA GLN A 96 -16.02 14.51 -48.64
C GLN A 96 -17.41 15.13 -48.48
N ASP A 97 -18.16 14.74 -47.44
CA ASP A 97 -19.54 15.22 -47.19
C ASP A 97 -19.60 16.74 -47.03
N LYS A 98 -18.59 17.33 -46.40
CA LYS A 98 -18.50 18.78 -46.17
C LYS A 98 -17.77 19.52 -47.29
N LYS A 99 -17.29 18.81 -48.33
CA LYS A 99 -16.55 19.36 -49.47
C LYS A 99 -15.34 20.21 -49.04
N VAL A 100 -14.59 19.70 -48.06
CA VAL A 100 -13.39 20.34 -47.54
C VAL A 100 -12.23 20.11 -48.50
N LYS A 101 -11.53 21.18 -48.86
CA LYS A 101 -10.29 21.08 -49.64
C LYS A 101 -9.13 20.75 -48.72
N LEU A 102 -8.69 19.49 -48.73
CA LEU A 102 -7.54 19.05 -47.94
C LEU A 102 -6.25 19.23 -48.74
N SER A 103 -5.25 19.84 -48.12
CA SER A 103 -3.92 20.05 -48.70
C SER A 103 -2.85 19.40 -47.81
N PHE A 104 -1.87 18.79 -48.45
CA PHE A 104 -0.61 18.38 -47.82
C PHE A 104 0.53 19.26 -48.31
N LYS A 105 1.73 19.11 -47.73
CA LYS A 105 2.88 19.90 -48.18
C LYS A 105 3.17 19.75 -49.67
N ASP A 106 3.18 18.52 -50.16
CA ASP A 106 3.52 18.19 -51.55
C ASP A 106 2.29 18.01 -52.45
N VAL A 107 1.08 18.14 -51.88
CA VAL A 107 -0.19 17.97 -52.58
C VAL A 107 -1.09 19.18 -52.31
N LEU A 108 -1.24 20.05 -53.30
CA LEU A 108 -1.98 21.31 -53.14
C LEU A 108 -3.47 21.10 -52.87
N GLU A 109 -4.10 20.10 -53.47
CA GLU A 109 -5.50 19.77 -53.24
C GLU A 109 -5.68 18.26 -53.42
N PHE A 110 -6.17 17.60 -52.37
CA PHE A 110 -6.52 16.20 -52.37
C PHE A 110 -7.94 16.05 -52.92
N ASP A 111 -8.07 15.35 -54.03
CA ASP A 111 -9.36 15.10 -54.67
C ASP A 111 -10.04 13.88 -54.01
N PHE A 112 -11.14 14.13 -53.31
CA PHE A 112 -11.96 13.12 -52.64
C PHE A 112 -12.94 12.41 -53.59
N GLU A 113 -13.09 12.87 -54.83
CA GLU A 113 -13.95 12.22 -55.84
C GLU A 113 -13.17 11.24 -56.73
N SER A 114 -11.83 11.24 -56.64
CA SER A 114 -10.98 10.27 -57.34
C SER A 114 -10.94 8.92 -56.63
N ASP A 115 -11.39 7.87 -57.32
CA ASP A 115 -11.28 6.47 -56.87
C ASP A 115 -9.83 6.06 -56.58
N GLU A 116 -8.87 6.58 -57.34
CA GLU A 116 -7.45 6.32 -57.13
C GLU A 116 -6.98 6.94 -55.81
N ASN A 117 -7.32 8.21 -55.55
CA ASN A 117 -7.00 8.87 -54.29
C ASN A 117 -7.68 8.20 -53.10
N TYR A 118 -8.94 7.76 -53.26
CA TYR A 118 -9.63 6.94 -52.26
C TYR A 118 -8.80 5.70 -51.92
N LEU A 119 -8.43 4.91 -52.93
CA LEU A 119 -7.68 3.67 -52.75
C LEU A 119 -6.28 3.93 -52.16
N PHE A 120 -5.49 4.82 -52.76
CA PHE A 120 -4.11 5.08 -52.35
C PHE A 120 -4.01 5.69 -50.96
N SER A 121 -4.94 6.57 -50.57
CA SER A 121 -4.94 7.15 -49.22
C SER A 121 -5.29 6.13 -48.14
N HIS A 122 -6.22 5.22 -48.41
CA HIS A 122 -6.54 4.12 -47.50
C HIS A 122 -5.38 3.11 -47.40
N ILE A 123 -4.74 2.77 -48.51
CA ILE A 123 -3.51 1.93 -48.51
C ILE A 123 -2.41 2.63 -47.71
N THR A 124 -2.22 3.94 -47.90
CA THR A 124 -1.22 4.72 -47.16
C THR A 124 -1.50 4.70 -45.65
N SER A 125 -2.76 4.84 -45.24
CA SER A 125 -3.18 4.70 -43.83
C SER A 125 -2.85 3.31 -43.27
N LEU A 126 -3.18 2.26 -44.01
CA LEU A 126 -2.86 0.87 -43.65
C LEU A 126 -1.35 0.64 -43.52
N MET A 127 -0.55 1.18 -44.44
CA MET A 127 0.91 1.12 -44.41
C MET A 127 1.48 1.86 -43.20
N ASN A 128 1.01 3.07 -42.90
CA ASN A 128 1.42 3.84 -41.72
C ASN A 128 1.10 3.09 -40.41
N ASN A 129 -0.08 2.47 -40.33
CA ASN A 129 -0.47 1.63 -39.21
C ASN A 129 0.41 0.38 -39.09
N PHE A 130 0.71 -0.28 -40.22
CA PHE A 130 1.58 -1.44 -40.30
C PHE A 130 3.00 -1.12 -39.82
N TYR A 131 3.63 -0.04 -40.30
CA TYR A 131 4.96 0.37 -39.86
C TYR A 131 5.01 0.64 -38.35
N THR A 132 3.97 1.29 -37.80
CA THR A 132 3.86 1.51 -36.35
C THR A 132 3.80 0.18 -35.57
N LYS A 133 3.03 -0.79 -36.07
CA LYS A 133 2.94 -2.14 -35.47
C LYS A 133 4.26 -2.91 -35.59
N VAL A 134 4.94 -2.84 -36.73
CA VAL A 134 6.25 -3.49 -36.96
C VAL A 134 7.31 -2.90 -36.05
N ALA A 135 7.38 -1.58 -35.93
CA ALA A 135 8.29 -0.90 -35.01
C ALA A 135 8.04 -1.35 -33.55
N SER A 136 6.77 -1.37 -33.13
CA SER A 136 6.39 -1.86 -31.79
C SER A 136 6.82 -3.32 -31.57
N ARG A 137 6.59 -4.21 -32.55
CA ARG A 137 7.01 -5.62 -32.49
C ARG A 137 8.53 -5.74 -32.37
N LYS A 138 9.29 -4.98 -33.17
CA LYS A 138 10.76 -4.98 -33.15
C LYS A 138 11.29 -4.51 -31.79
N ILE A 139 10.76 -3.41 -31.25
CA ILE A 139 11.13 -2.91 -29.91
C ILE A 139 10.82 -3.97 -28.84
N LYS A 140 9.62 -4.56 -28.87
CA LYS A 140 9.23 -5.64 -27.93
C LYS A 140 10.14 -6.86 -28.04
N SER A 141 10.57 -7.22 -29.25
CA SER A 141 11.50 -8.33 -29.49
C SER A 141 12.87 -8.03 -28.91
N VAL A 142 13.43 -6.84 -29.16
CA VAL A 142 14.71 -6.41 -28.58
C VAL A 142 14.65 -6.39 -27.06
N LEU A 143 13.54 -5.89 -26.51
CA LEU A 143 13.31 -5.85 -25.06
C LEU A 143 13.25 -7.26 -24.45
N SER A 144 12.54 -8.18 -25.11
CA SER A 144 12.46 -9.59 -24.72
C SER A 144 13.84 -10.24 -24.70
N ARG A 145 14.61 -10.05 -25.77
CA ARG A 145 15.98 -10.57 -25.89
C ARG A 145 16.89 -10.00 -24.80
N ASN A 146 16.83 -8.70 -24.56
CA ASN A 146 17.62 -8.06 -23.50
C ASN A 146 17.31 -8.66 -22.12
N ILE A 147 16.04 -8.97 -21.81
CA ILE A 147 15.66 -9.60 -20.54
C ILE A 147 16.19 -11.04 -20.46
N GLN A 148 16.10 -11.81 -21.54
CA GLN A 148 16.64 -13.16 -21.63
C GLN A 148 18.17 -13.18 -21.44
N GLU A 149 18.86 -12.19 -22.00
CA GLU A 149 20.31 -11.99 -21.83
C GLU A 149 20.68 -11.44 -20.44
N GLY A 150 19.73 -11.11 -19.56
CA GLY A 150 20.02 -10.56 -18.22
C GLY A 150 20.34 -9.05 -18.21
N LYS A 151 20.09 -8.35 -19.32
CA LYS A 151 20.22 -6.89 -19.38
C LYS A 151 19.14 -6.18 -18.57
N ALA A 152 19.52 -5.08 -17.96
CA ALA A 152 18.60 -4.21 -17.24
C ALA A 152 17.54 -3.67 -18.20
N HIS A 153 16.29 -3.64 -17.76
CA HIS A 153 15.24 -2.93 -18.47
C HIS A 153 14.66 -1.85 -17.59
N ALA A 154 14.44 -0.67 -18.18
CA ALA A 154 14.07 0.55 -17.47
C ALA A 154 15.06 0.87 -16.33
N ILE A 155 14.61 1.67 -15.37
CA ILE A 155 15.39 2.03 -14.19
C ILE A 155 15.61 0.76 -13.35
N PRO A 156 16.88 0.36 -13.06
CA PRO A 156 17.14 -0.82 -12.26
C PRO A 156 16.50 -0.71 -10.85
N PRO A 157 16.12 -1.83 -10.20
CA PRO A 157 15.67 -1.79 -8.81
C PRO A 157 16.76 -1.32 -7.84
N TYR A 158 16.37 -0.83 -6.66
CA TYR A 158 17.31 -0.42 -5.61
C TYR A 158 18.19 -1.62 -5.18
N GLY A 159 19.49 -1.43 -4.97
CA GLY A 159 20.45 -2.52 -4.81
C GLY A 159 21.12 -2.98 -6.11
N TYR A 160 20.63 -2.52 -7.26
CA TYR A 160 21.17 -2.89 -8.57
C TYR A 160 21.51 -1.68 -9.43
N ARG A 161 22.53 -1.83 -10.28
CA ARG A 161 22.93 -0.85 -11.28
C ARG A 161 23.13 -1.52 -12.64
N LYS A 162 23.20 -0.70 -13.68
CA LYS A 162 23.53 -1.13 -15.04
C LYS A 162 25.04 -1.01 -15.23
N ASN A 163 25.70 -2.02 -15.78
CA ASN A 163 27.09 -1.88 -16.24
C ASN A 163 27.14 -1.15 -17.60
N ASN A 164 28.35 -0.90 -18.13
CA ASN A 164 28.52 -0.19 -19.40
C ASN A 164 27.88 -0.93 -20.59
N GLU A 165 27.77 -2.26 -20.50
CA GLU A 165 27.28 -3.13 -21.58
C GLU A 165 25.76 -3.36 -21.55
N GLY A 166 25.08 -3.04 -20.45
CA GLY A 166 23.64 -3.29 -20.34
C GLY A 166 23.19 -4.15 -19.18
N TYR A 167 24.08 -4.92 -18.58
CA TYR A 167 23.76 -5.97 -17.62
C TYR A 167 23.38 -5.43 -16.25
N LEU A 168 22.45 -6.11 -15.61
CA LEU A 168 22.04 -5.83 -14.25
C LEU A 168 23.06 -6.42 -13.28
N ILE A 169 23.78 -5.56 -12.57
CA ILE A 169 24.78 -5.95 -11.57
C ILE A 169 24.43 -5.39 -10.19
N ILE A 170 24.98 -5.98 -9.14
CA ILE A 170 24.76 -5.53 -7.77
C ILE A 170 25.50 -4.20 -7.54
N ASP A 171 24.81 -3.26 -6.89
CA ASP A 171 25.42 -2.04 -6.37
C ASP A 171 25.90 -2.31 -4.95
N GLU A 172 27.21 -2.33 -4.74
CA GLU A 172 27.80 -2.72 -3.44
C GLU A 172 27.36 -1.82 -2.28
N ILE A 173 27.07 -0.53 -2.52
CA ILE A 173 26.62 0.39 -1.48
C ILE A 173 25.14 0.15 -1.16
N GLU A 174 24.29 0.06 -2.20
CA GLU A 174 22.85 -0.14 -1.99
C GLU A 174 22.50 -1.55 -1.51
N LYS A 175 23.34 -2.55 -1.82
CA LYS A 175 23.21 -3.94 -1.38
C LYS A 175 23.17 -4.05 0.15
N ASP A 176 24.00 -3.30 0.86
CA ASP A 176 24.04 -3.35 2.32
C ASP A 176 22.79 -2.72 2.94
N VAL A 177 22.25 -1.65 2.32
CA VAL A 177 20.95 -1.08 2.71
C VAL A 177 19.82 -2.09 2.49
N VAL A 178 19.84 -2.85 1.38
CA VAL A 178 18.86 -3.92 1.14
C VAL A 178 18.98 -4.99 2.22
N LYS A 179 20.19 -5.45 2.56
CA LYS A 179 20.39 -6.41 3.66
C LYS A 179 19.85 -5.88 5.00
N GLU A 180 20.11 -4.62 5.32
CA GLU A 180 19.59 -3.97 6.53
C GLU A 180 18.05 -3.98 6.56
N ILE A 181 17.40 -3.70 5.43
CA ILE A 181 15.94 -3.75 5.30
C ILE A 181 15.40 -5.15 5.63
N TYR A 182 15.98 -6.19 5.05
CA TYR A 182 15.54 -7.57 5.29
C TYR A 182 15.80 -8.01 6.73
N GLU A 183 16.97 -7.69 7.30
CA GLU A 183 17.29 -7.99 8.70
C GLU A 183 16.33 -7.28 9.67
N SER A 184 16.04 -6.00 9.45
CA SER A 184 15.12 -5.23 10.28
C SER A 184 13.69 -5.77 10.21
N SER A 185 13.26 -6.22 9.02
CA SER A 185 11.98 -6.90 8.87
C SER A 185 11.95 -8.25 9.61
N LEU A 186 13.02 -9.03 9.55
CA LEU A 186 13.11 -10.29 10.28
C LEU A 186 13.03 -10.10 11.81
N LYS A 187 13.60 -9.00 12.33
CA LYS A 187 13.51 -8.61 13.75
C LYS A 187 12.10 -8.17 14.20
N GLY A 188 11.14 -8.11 13.28
CA GLY A 188 9.74 -7.79 13.60
C GLY A 188 9.34 -6.33 13.40
N ASN A 189 10.22 -5.50 12.83
CA ASN A 189 9.92 -4.10 12.58
C ASN A 189 8.97 -3.94 11.37
N GLY A 190 7.94 -3.11 11.52
CA GLY A 190 7.03 -2.78 10.43
C GLY A 190 7.69 -1.94 9.33
N VAL A 191 7.17 -2.02 8.11
CA VAL A 191 7.73 -1.35 6.92
C VAL A 191 7.86 0.17 7.06
N ASP A 192 6.94 0.83 7.78
CA ASP A 192 7.01 2.27 8.05
C ASP A 192 8.10 2.63 9.07
N SER A 193 8.33 1.75 10.05
CA SER A 193 9.41 1.95 11.03
C SER A 193 10.78 1.80 10.38
N ILE A 194 10.92 0.84 9.45
CA ILE A 194 12.12 0.68 8.62
C ILE A 194 12.33 1.93 7.76
N ALA A 195 11.29 2.40 7.06
CA ALA A 195 11.38 3.62 6.25
C ALA A 195 11.79 4.84 7.09
N TYR A 196 11.25 4.98 8.29
CA TYR A 196 11.61 6.07 9.21
C TYR A 196 13.08 5.99 9.63
N ALA A 197 13.56 4.81 10.02
CA ALA A 197 14.97 4.60 10.41
C ALA A 197 15.94 4.95 9.26
N LEU A 198 15.63 4.55 8.03
CA LEU A 198 16.44 4.89 6.86
C LEU A 198 16.44 6.41 6.57
N ASN A 199 15.29 7.07 6.77
CA ASN A 199 15.19 8.53 6.63
C ASN A 199 15.96 9.27 7.74
N GLU A 200 15.97 8.79 8.98
CA GLU A 200 16.77 9.38 10.07
C GLU A 200 18.27 9.25 9.80
N LYS A 201 18.70 8.11 9.26
CA LYS A 201 20.08 7.91 8.77
C LYS A 201 20.41 8.72 7.50
N SER A 202 19.47 9.48 6.97
CA SER A 202 19.61 10.25 5.73
C SER A 202 20.06 9.41 4.52
N ILE A 203 19.66 8.13 4.48
CA ILE A 203 20.00 7.23 3.38
C ILE A 203 19.19 7.63 2.13
N PRO A 204 19.84 7.97 1.00
CA PRO A 204 19.15 8.43 -0.19
C PRO A 204 18.34 7.32 -0.85
N THR A 205 17.12 7.65 -1.28
CA THR A 205 16.35 6.79 -2.18
C THR A 205 16.91 6.87 -3.62
N ARG A 206 16.49 5.95 -4.49
CA ARG A 206 16.85 6.00 -5.92
C ARG A 206 16.48 7.33 -6.60
N TYR A 207 15.35 7.92 -6.22
CA TYR A 207 14.93 9.19 -6.79
C TYR A 207 15.84 10.36 -6.38
N ASN A 208 16.43 10.32 -5.18
CA ASN A 208 17.39 11.34 -4.75
C ASN A 208 18.64 11.30 -5.65
N LYS A 209 19.12 10.11 -6.03
CA LYS A 209 20.30 9.94 -6.92
C LYS A 209 20.08 10.47 -8.34
N ILE A 210 18.86 10.40 -8.87
CA ILE A 210 18.52 10.96 -10.19
C ILE A 210 18.61 12.51 -10.16
N ASN A 211 18.39 13.11 -8.99
CA ASN A 211 18.58 14.52 -8.60
C ASN A 211 17.89 15.60 -9.47
N THR A 212 17.22 15.21 -10.56
CA THR A 212 16.61 16.12 -11.54
C THR A 212 15.20 15.67 -11.88
N GLY A 213 14.29 16.65 -11.94
CA GLY A 213 12.90 16.46 -12.35
C GLY A 213 11.92 16.19 -11.21
N THR A 214 10.66 16.02 -11.60
CA THR A 214 9.51 15.84 -10.71
C THR A 214 8.77 14.55 -11.05
N TYR A 215 7.96 14.06 -10.12
CA TYR A 215 7.00 12.97 -10.36
C TYR A 215 5.67 13.32 -9.71
N THR A 216 4.59 12.85 -10.31
CA THR A 216 3.24 13.09 -9.81
C THR A 216 2.77 11.89 -9.01
N VAL A 217 2.27 12.14 -7.80
CA VAL A 217 1.59 11.13 -6.99
C VAL A 217 0.12 11.46 -6.99
N ARG A 218 -0.69 10.53 -7.48
CA ARG A 218 -2.15 10.63 -7.42
C ARG A 218 -2.66 9.95 -6.16
N ASN A 219 -3.46 10.66 -5.38
CA ASN A 219 -4.14 10.08 -4.24
C ASN A 219 -5.28 9.19 -4.75
N LYS A 220 -5.26 7.90 -4.41
CA LYS A 220 -6.28 6.93 -4.83
C LYS A 220 -7.69 7.30 -4.35
N TYR A 221 -7.82 8.00 -3.23
CA TYR A 221 -9.10 8.29 -2.59
C TYR A 221 -9.67 9.66 -2.97
N THR A 222 -8.82 10.68 -3.09
CA THR A 222 -9.26 12.05 -3.44
C THR A 222 -9.09 12.35 -4.93
N GLY A 223 -8.36 11.52 -5.67
CA GLY A 223 -8.00 11.77 -7.06
C GLY A 223 -6.97 12.89 -7.25
N GLU A 224 -6.62 13.61 -6.18
CA GLU A 224 -5.70 14.75 -6.21
C GLU A 224 -4.30 14.33 -6.66
N GLU A 225 -3.74 15.13 -7.57
CA GLU A 225 -2.40 14.95 -8.08
C GLU A 225 -1.44 15.93 -7.41
N LYS A 226 -0.38 15.40 -6.81
CA LYS A 226 0.68 16.21 -6.21
C LYS A 226 1.99 15.98 -6.93
N LYS A 227 2.55 17.06 -7.46
CA LYS A 227 3.88 17.08 -8.08
C LYS A 227 4.95 17.18 -6.97
N LEU A 228 5.87 16.24 -6.95
CA LEU A 228 6.95 16.15 -5.97
C LEU A 228 8.31 16.20 -6.66
N GLU A 229 9.26 16.88 -6.02
CA GLU A 229 10.65 16.90 -6.46
C GLU A 229 11.34 15.56 -6.15
N LYS A 230 12.07 15.01 -7.12
CA LYS A 230 12.79 13.74 -6.95
C LYS A 230 13.89 13.85 -5.88
N SER A 231 14.59 15.00 -5.82
CA SER A 231 15.65 15.31 -4.85
C SER A 231 15.20 15.29 -3.38
N LYS A 232 13.91 15.58 -3.10
CA LYS A 232 13.34 15.62 -1.75
C LYS A 232 12.55 14.34 -1.38
N THR A 233 12.71 13.27 -2.15
CA THR A 233 11.99 12.01 -1.90
C THR A 233 12.48 11.35 -0.62
N LYS A 234 11.54 10.87 0.20
CA LYS A 234 11.80 10.11 1.43
C LYS A 234 11.36 8.67 1.26
N TRP A 235 11.99 7.76 2.02
CA TRP A 235 11.53 6.38 2.14
C TRP A 235 10.10 6.35 2.67
N ARG A 236 9.27 5.48 2.08
CA ARG A 236 7.89 5.20 2.51
C ARG A 236 7.73 3.70 2.73
N GLY A 237 6.85 3.29 3.64
CA GLY A 237 6.61 1.87 3.92
C GLY A 237 6.21 1.07 2.68
N GLY A 238 5.47 1.68 1.74
CA GLY A 238 5.14 1.05 0.46
C GLY A 238 6.37 0.70 -0.39
N THR A 239 7.37 1.59 -0.44
CA THR A 239 8.63 1.33 -1.15
C THR A 239 9.41 0.19 -0.49
N ILE A 240 9.48 0.18 0.84
CA ILE A 240 10.14 -0.89 1.61
C ILE A 240 9.44 -2.23 1.38
N ARG A 241 8.11 -2.26 1.45
CA ARG A 241 7.32 -3.45 1.15
C ARG A 241 7.63 -3.97 -0.25
N ASN A 242 7.66 -3.10 -1.25
CA ASN A 242 7.97 -3.48 -2.63
C ASN A 242 9.39 -4.02 -2.79
N ILE A 243 10.35 -3.59 -1.97
CA ILE A 243 11.70 -4.19 -1.94
C ILE A 243 11.65 -5.60 -1.34
N ILE A 244 10.95 -5.79 -0.23
CA ILE A 244 10.91 -7.09 0.48
C ILE A 244 10.21 -8.17 -0.36
N ILE A 245 9.10 -7.83 -1.02
CA ILE A 245 8.30 -8.81 -1.79
C ILE A 245 8.80 -9.05 -3.22
N ASN A 246 9.82 -8.33 -3.67
CA ASN A 246 10.29 -8.46 -5.05
C ASN A 246 11.24 -9.66 -5.17
N PRO A 247 10.94 -10.67 -6.00
CA PRO A 247 11.77 -11.86 -6.15
C PRO A 247 13.13 -11.57 -6.78
N ILE A 248 13.33 -10.38 -7.36
CA ILE A 248 14.62 -10.01 -7.95
C ILE A 248 15.77 -10.11 -6.94
N TYR A 249 15.49 -9.81 -5.67
CA TYR A 249 16.47 -9.84 -4.58
C TYR A 249 16.94 -11.26 -4.22
N LYS A 250 16.12 -12.28 -4.51
CA LYS A 250 16.50 -13.70 -4.42
C LYS A 250 17.06 -14.28 -5.73
N GLY A 251 17.37 -13.41 -6.70
CA GLY A 251 17.96 -13.81 -7.98
C GLY A 251 16.94 -14.21 -9.05
N SER A 252 15.64 -13.96 -8.85
CA SER A 252 14.58 -14.31 -9.81
C SER A 252 13.85 -13.07 -10.29
N ARG A 253 14.05 -12.72 -11.56
CA ARG A 253 13.34 -11.64 -12.23
C ARG A 253 12.14 -12.20 -12.98
N ILE A 254 10.92 -11.78 -12.60
CA ILE A 254 9.70 -12.17 -13.30
C ILE A 254 9.40 -11.20 -14.46
N TRP A 255 9.22 -11.73 -15.65
CA TRP A 255 8.73 -10.98 -16.81
C TRP A 255 7.82 -11.84 -17.68
N LYS A 256 6.62 -11.33 -18.01
CA LYS A 256 5.56 -12.08 -18.72
C LYS A 256 5.27 -13.48 -18.13
N GLY A 257 5.32 -13.60 -16.80
CA GLY A 257 5.09 -14.86 -16.09
C GLY A 257 6.26 -15.84 -16.10
N GLN A 258 7.36 -15.54 -16.80
CA GLN A 258 8.58 -16.36 -16.78
C GLN A 258 9.61 -15.78 -15.80
N SER A 259 10.39 -16.67 -15.18
CA SER A 259 11.50 -16.32 -14.29
C SER A 259 12.82 -16.33 -15.03
N TYR A 260 13.62 -15.28 -14.86
CA TYR A 260 14.97 -15.14 -15.40
C TYR A 260 15.97 -14.97 -14.26
N ASN A 261 17.12 -15.61 -14.37
CA ASN A 261 18.16 -15.54 -13.36
C ASN A 261 18.87 -14.18 -13.38
N VAL A 262 19.06 -13.61 -12.20
CA VAL A 262 19.81 -12.37 -11.98
C VAL A 262 20.68 -12.51 -10.73
N PRO A 263 21.70 -11.66 -10.55
CA PRO A 263 22.52 -11.69 -9.34
C PRO A 263 21.66 -11.55 -8.06
N ALA A 264 21.75 -12.51 -7.14
CA ALA A 264 21.01 -12.48 -5.89
C ALA A 264 21.73 -11.61 -4.85
N ILE A 265 20.98 -10.77 -4.13
CA ILE A 265 21.50 -10.02 -2.97
C ILE A 265 21.25 -10.81 -1.67
N ILE A 266 20.15 -11.57 -1.64
CA ILE A 266 19.65 -12.34 -0.52
C ILE A 266 19.45 -13.79 -0.96
N SER A 267 19.70 -14.77 -0.08
CA SER A 267 19.42 -16.17 -0.41
C SER A 267 17.91 -16.43 -0.54
N PRO A 268 17.46 -17.34 -1.43
CA PRO A 268 16.05 -17.68 -1.59
C PRO A 268 15.36 -18.06 -0.26
N GLU A 269 16.02 -18.88 0.55
CA GLU A 269 15.52 -19.33 1.86
C GLU A 269 15.30 -18.15 2.83
N TYR A 270 16.26 -17.22 2.88
CA TYR A 270 16.15 -16.05 3.75
C TYR A 270 15.04 -15.11 3.27
N TRP A 271 14.89 -14.96 1.95
CA TRP A 271 13.81 -14.18 1.35
C TRP A 271 12.43 -14.76 1.69
N ASP A 272 12.25 -16.07 1.60
CA ASP A 272 10.98 -16.74 1.90
C ASP A 272 10.64 -16.62 3.41
N LYS A 273 11.65 -16.73 4.28
CA LYS A 273 11.51 -16.53 5.74
C LYS A 273 11.04 -15.11 6.09
N VAL A 274 11.65 -14.09 5.50
CA VAL A 274 11.28 -12.69 5.74
C VAL A 274 9.86 -12.39 5.24
N ASN A 275 9.50 -12.87 4.05
CA ASN A 275 8.15 -12.66 3.50
C ASN A 275 7.06 -13.35 4.33
N SER A 276 7.34 -14.53 4.88
CA SER A 276 6.44 -15.22 5.81
C SER A 276 6.21 -14.45 7.12
N ASN A 277 7.19 -13.65 7.56
CA ASN A 277 7.08 -12.82 8.76
C ASN A 277 6.37 -11.47 8.50
N LEU A 278 6.28 -11.04 7.24
CA LEU A 278 5.81 -9.70 6.89
C LEU A 278 4.36 -9.42 7.34
N SER A 279 3.49 -10.44 7.33
CA SER A 279 2.11 -10.33 7.82
C SER A 279 2.03 -10.09 9.33
N LYS A 280 2.90 -10.75 10.10
CA LYS A 280 3.00 -10.60 11.56
C LYS A 280 3.50 -9.20 11.95
N ASN A 281 4.35 -8.62 11.11
CA ASN A 281 4.94 -7.30 11.31
C ASN A 281 3.97 -6.13 11.06
N ALA A 282 2.79 -6.38 10.46
CA ALA A 282 1.80 -5.36 10.16
C ALA A 282 1.32 -4.60 11.41
N ASN A 283 1.34 -5.25 12.58
CA ASN A 283 0.94 -4.64 13.85
C ASN A 283 2.03 -3.75 14.49
N ASN A 284 3.26 -3.79 13.96
CA ASN A 284 4.42 -3.07 14.47
C ASN A 284 4.83 -1.89 13.57
N THR A 285 3.87 -1.24 12.91
CA THR A 285 4.10 -0.08 12.04
C THR A 285 4.02 1.25 12.79
N GLY A 286 4.88 2.21 12.41
CA GLY A 286 4.80 3.61 12.85
C GLY A 286 5.97 4.07 13.73
N LYS A 287 5.89 5.33 14.21
CA LYS A 287 6.88 5.90 15.14
C LYS A 287 6.80 5.15 16.47
N LYS A 288 7.94 4.77 17.06
CA LYS A 288 7.98 4.28 18.45
C LYS A 288 7.43 5.38 19.36
N VAL A 289 6.19 5.24 19.81
CA VAL A 289 5.60 6.12 20.81
C VAL A 289 6.14 5.68 22.17
N LEU A 290 6.74 6.62 22.92
CA LEU A 290 7.27 6.37 24.27
C LEU A 290 6.19 5.88 25.25
N HIS A 291 4.95 6.33 25.07
CA HIS A 291 3.80 5.79 25.81
C HIS A 291 3.41 4.41 25.26
N ARG A 292 3.81 3.37 26.00
CA ARG A 292 3.27 2.02 25.87
C ARG A 292 1.90 2.01 26.56
N TYR A 293 0.86 1.72 25.79
CA TYR A 293 -0.50 1.57 26.32
C TYR A 293 -0.69 0.11 26.76
N LEU A 294 -1.07 -0.12 28.02
CA LEU A 294 -1.16 -1.46 28.63
C LEU A 294 -1.99 -2.43 27.80
N LEU A 295 -3.08 -1.94 27.21
CA LEU A 295 -4.07 -2.75 26.51
C LEU A 295 -3.96 -2.65 24.97
N LYS A 296 -2.80 -2.21 24.46
CA LYS A 296 -2.55 -2.09 23.01
C LYS A 296 -2.66 -3.46 22.33
N GLY A 297 -3.57 -3.57 21.37
CA GLY A 297 -3.79 -4.82 20.61
C GLY A 297 -4.69 -5.83 21.31
N VAL A 298 -5.10 -5.56 22.55
CA VAL A 298 -6.03 -6.39 23.33
C VAL A 298 -7.45 -5.85 23.22
N LEU A 299 -7.62 -4.52 23.32
CA LEU A 299 -8.95 -3.91 23.26
C LEU A 299 -9.54 -3.93 21.84
N SER A 300 -10.77 -4.45 21.74
CA SER A 300 -11.62 -4.38 20.55
C SER A 300 -12.84 -3.51 20.80
N CYS A 301 -13.35 -2.87 19.74
CA CYS A 301 -14.50 -2.00 19.80
C CYS A 301 -15.78 -2.83 19.89
N GLY A 302 -16.48 -2.75 21.03
CA GLY A 302 -17.74 -3.47 21.23
C GLY A 302 -18.87 -3.11 20.24
N LYS A 303 -18.76 -2.00 19.50
CA LYS A 303 -19.77 -1.60 18.50
C LYS A 303 -19.48 -2.10 17.07
N CYS A 304 -18.21 -2.21 16.68
CA CYS A 304 -17.85 -2.50 15.29
C CYS A 304 -16.73 -3.53 15.12
N GLY A 305 -16.30 -4.19 16.20
CA GLY A 305 -15.27 -5.24 16.19
C GLY A 305 -13.84 -4.77 15.89
N ARG A 306 -13.65 -3.58 15.32
CA ARG A 306 -12.32 -3.02 15.02
C ARG A 306 -11.49 -2.82 16.29
N ASN A 307 -10.17 -2.88 16.16
CA ASN A 307 -9.24 -2.64 17.26
C ASN A 307 -9.40 -1.24 17.88
N MET A 308 -9.19 -1.12 19.20
CA MET A 308 -9.04 0.17 19.87
C MET A 308 -7.57 0.58 19.92
N VAL A 309 -7.32 1.89 19.80
CA VAL A 309 -6.00 2.50 19.77
C VAL A 309 -5.90 3.55 20.87
N GLY A 310 -4.78 3.53 21.61
CA GLY A 310 -4.47 4.54 22.62
C GLY A 310 -4.10 5.88 21.97
N ARG A 311 -4.62 6.96 22.54
CA ARG A 311 -4.28 8.34 22.19
C ARG A 311 -3.99 9.11 23.47
N SER A 312 -2.75 9.55 23.61
CA SER A 312 -2.24 10.36 24.71
C SER A 312 -1.51 11.58 24.14
N ARG A 313 -1.82 12.77 24.63
CA ARG A 313 -0.99 13.98 24.44
C ARG A 313 -0.09 14.20 25.66
N THR A 314 1.02 14.91 25.48
CA THR A 314 1.95 15.28 26.55
C THR A 314 1.27 16.04 27.69
N ASN A 315 0.21 16.81 27.39
CA ASN A 315 -0.59 17.54 28.37
C ASN A 315 -1.82 16.75 28.90
N LYS A 316 -1.92 15.44 28.60
CA LYS A 316 -3.02 14.53 28.94
C LYS A 316 -4.45 14.99 28.57
N LYS A 317 -4.64 16.07 27.81
CA LYS A 317 -5.97 16.55 27.37
C LYS A 317 -6.70 15.50 26.52
N ASP A 318 -5.98 14.82 25.64
CA ASP A 318 -6.44 13.58 25.01
C ASP A 318 -5.69 12.45 25.71
N HIS A 319 -6.38 11.65 26.54
CA HIS A 319 -5.80 10.48 27.23
C HIS A 319 -6.82 9.34 27.30
N TYR A 320 -7.03 8.67 26.16
CA TYR A 320 -8.08 7.65 26.02
C TYR A 320 -7.74 6.56 24.99
N TYR A 321 -8.32 5.39 25.15
CA TYR A 321 -8.49 4.40 24.09
C TYR A 321 -9.70 4.78 23.24
N GLN A 322 -9.52 4.79 21.92
CA GLN A 322 -10.60 5.05 20.97
C GLN A 322 -10.66 3.96 19.89
N CYS A 323 -11.85 3.69 19.35
CA CYS A 323 -11.97 2.82 18.20
C CYS A 323 -11.11 3.34 17.03
N SER A 324 -10.38 2.44 16.35
CA SER A 324 -9.54 2.81 15.21
C SER A 324 -10.29 3.48 14.07
N SER A 325 -11.61 3.26 13.97
CA SER A 325 -12.49 3.87 12.98
C SER A 325 -12.61 5.41 13.14
N LYS A 326 -12.42 5.95 14.36
CA LYS A 326 -12.38 7.41 14.61
C LYS A 326 -11.13 8.10 14.05
N ARG A 327 -10.12 7.35 13.58
CA ARG A 327 -8.93 7.94 12.94
C ARG A 327 -9.20 8.43 11.53
N TYR A 328 -10.28 7.96 10.90
CA TYR A 328 -10.61 8.27 9.52
C TYR A 328 -11.92 9.08 9.47
N LYS A 329 -11.89 10.20 8.76
CA LYS A 329 -13.05 11.10 8.63
C LYS A 329 -14.16 10.36 7.87
N GLY A 330 -15.36 10.29 8.43
CA GLY A 330 -16.52 9.60 7.83
C GLY A 330 -16.71 8.13 8.22
N GLU A 331 -15.73 7.48 8.86
CA GLU A 331 -15.82 6.06 9.27
C GLU A 331 -16.04 5.87 10.77
N SER A 332 -16.45 6.92 11.49
CA SER A 332 -16.69 6.83 12.92
C SER A 332 -17.85 5.89 13.18
N CYS A 333 -17.59 4.80 13.91
CA CYS A 333 -18.64 3.91 14.38
C CYS A 333 -19.50 4.58 15.48
N GLY A 334 -19.14 5.78 15.93
CA GLY A 334 -19.83 6.49 17.01
C GLY A 334 -19.58 5.91 18.40
N ASN A 335 -18.73 4.88 18.56
CA ASN A 335 -18.43 4.34 19.88
C ASN A 335 -17.69 5.38 20.74
N ARG A 336 -17.95 5.45 22.05
CA ARG A 336 -17.28 6.42 22.94
C ARG A 336 -15.83 6.01 23.19
N SER A 337 -14.98 7.00 23.43
CA SER A 337 -13.59 6.77 23.82
C SER A 337 -13.53 6.54 25.33
N ILE A 338 -12.64 5.67 25.79
CA ILE A 338 -12.51 5.29 27.20
C ILE A 338 -11.22 5.89 27.75
N ASN A 339 -11.29 6.65 28.83
CA ASN A 339 -10.10 7.23 29.46
C ASN A 339 -9.13 6.13 29.94
N ILE A 340 -7.84 6.31 29.66
CA ILE A 340 -6.79 5.31 29.94
C ILE A 340 -6.65 5.08 31.44
N ASP A 341 -6.47 6.14 32.24
CA ASP A 341 -6.33 6.04 33.70
C ASP A 341 -7.53 5.33 34.36
N LYS A 342 -8.74 5.51 33.83
CA LYS A 342 -9.94 4.81 34.35
C LYS A 342 -9.94 3.32 34.04
N ILE A 343 -9.71 2.92 32.79
CA ILE A 343 -9.80 1.50 32.41
C ILE A 343 -8.61 0.72 32.96
N GLU A 344 -7.41 1.30 32.89
CA GLU A 344 -6.21 0.70 33.48
C GLU A 344 -6.30 0.76 35.01
N GLY A 345 -6.81 1.83 35.60
CA GLY A 345 -7.04 1.95 37.05
C GLY A 345 -8.07 0.96 37.60
N ILE A 346 -9.10 0.60 36.82
CA ILE A 346 -10.03 -0.48 37.19
C ILE A 346 -9.33 -1.83 37.17
N ILE A 347 -8.48 -2.08 36.17
CA ILE A 347 -7.66 -3.29 36.14
C ILE A 347 -6.71 -3.30 37.34
N TRP A 348 -6.02 -2.20 37.62
CA TRP A 348 -5.15 -2.05 38.78
C TRP A 348 -5.87 -2.27 40.11
N SER A 349 -7.01 -1.60 40.30
CA SER A 349 -7.76 -1.67 41.56
C SER A 349 -8.42 -3.03 41.79
N ARG A 350 -8.79 -3.73 40.72
CA ARG A 350 -9.51 -5.01 40.79
C ARG A 350 -8.60 -6.22 40.78
N PHE A 351 -7.38 -6.10 40.25
CA PHE A 351 -6.41 -7.20 40.20
C PHE A 351 -5.24 -7.05 41.18
N PHE A 352 -4.93 -5.85 41.69
CA PHE A 352 -3.70 -5.61 42.49
C PHE A 352 -3.90 -4.83 43.81
N LYS A 353 -5.13 -4.47 44.19
CA LYS A 353 -5.40 -3.63 45.37
C LYS A 353 -5.72 -4.43 46.64
N GLY A 354 -4.87 -5.42 46.95
CA GLY A 354 -4.42 -5.61 48.32
C GLY A 354 -3.07 -4.91 48.41
N ASN A 355 -2.86 -3.99 49.36
CA ASN A 355 -1.57 -3.29 49.53
C ASN A 355 -0.39 -4.23 49.87
N ASP A 356 -0.62 -5.54 49.98
CA ASP A 356 0.35 -6.56 50.35
C ASP A 356 1.55 -6.66 49.42
N LEU A 357 1.39 -6.52 48.10
CA LEU A 357 2.52 -6.64 47.16
C LEU A 357 3.47 -5.43 47.23
N LEU A 358 2.92 -4.22 47.38
CA LEU A 358 3.72 -2.99 47.56
C LEU A 358 4.37 -2.96 48.96
N ASN A 359 3.63 -3.38 49.99
CA ASN A 359 4.15 -3.44 51.37
C ASN A 359 5.26 -4.48 51.55
N LYS A 360 5.38 -5.46 50.65
CA LYS A 360 6.42 -6.50 50.66
C LYS A 360 7.60 -6.18 49.73
N GLY A 361 7.75 -4.93 49.30
CA GLY A 361 8.96 -4.42 48.66
C GLY A 361 9.04 -4.55 47.13
N LEU A 362 7.95 -4.92 46.45
CA LEU A 362 7.91 -4.88 44.98
C LEU A 362 7.86 -3.43 44.47
N THR A 363 8.71 -3.10 43.50
CA THR A 363 8.59 -1.83 42.77
C THR A 363 7.42 -1.88 41.79
N ASP A 364 6.85 -0.72 41.44
CA ASP A 364 5.80 -0.62 40.40
C ASP A 364 6.23 -1.30 39.08
N PHE A 365 7.53 -1.29 38.76
CA PHE A 365 8.09 -1.94 37.59
C PHE A 365 8.10 -3.48 37.68
N ASP A 366 8.42 -4.03 38.85
CA ASP A 366 8.42 -5.48 39.07
C ASP A 366 7.00 -6.04 39.10
N ILE A 367 6.06 -5.27 39.66
CA ILE A 367 4.63 -5.59 39.60
C ILE A 367 4.19 -5.61 38.14
N ASP A 368 4.48 -4.56 37.36
CA ASP A 368 4.11 -4.50 35.94
C ASP A 368 4.68 -5.70 35.14
N GLU A 369 5.93 -6.11 35.41
CA GLU A 369 6.55 -7.27 34.74
C GLU A 369 5.86 -8.60 35.08
N ILE A 370 5.48 -8.81 36.34
CA ILE A 370 4.79 -10.04 36.81
C ILE A 370 3.40 -10.10 36.18
N VAL A 371 2.68 -8.99 36.22
CA VAL A 371 1.29 -8.88 35.75
C VAL A 371 1.15 -9.20 34.28
N HIS A 372 2.05 -8.70 33.44
CA HIS A 372 2.05 -8.97 32.01
C HIS A 372 2.25 -10.44 31.64
N LYS A 373 2.69 -11.27 32.60
CA LYS A 373 2.99 -12.69 32.38
C LYS A 373 2.05 -13.62 33.14
N LEU A 374 1.10 -13.09 33.92
CA LEU A 374 0.10 -13.91 34.57
C LEU A 374 -0.76 -14.62 33.51
N PRO A 375 -1.02 -15.93 33.67
CA PRO A 375 -1.87 -16.68 32.75
C PRO A 375 -3.33 -16.31 33.01
N ILE A 376 -3.81 -15.26 32.34
CA ILE A 376 -5.18 -14.75 32.44
C ILE A 376 -5.91 -14.98 31.12
N VAL A 377 -7.11 -15.55 31.18
CA VAL A 377 -8.01 -15.75 30.04
C VAL A 377 -9.30 -14.98 30.25
N PHE A 378 -9.78 -14.33 29.21
CA PHE A 378 -11.03 -13.56 29.28
C PHE A 378 -12.17 -14.37 28.67
N GLY A 379 -13.30 -14.39 29.37
CA GLY A 379 -14.50 -15.07 28.93
C GLY A 379 -15.65 -14.11 28.72
N ILE A 380 -16.46 -14.39 27.69
CA ILE A 380 -17.64 -13.59 27.36
C ILE A 380 -18.89 -14.33 27.83
N LYS A 381 -19.79 -13.60 28.47
CA LYS A 381 -21.14 -14.09 28.78
C LYS A 381 -22.05 -13.93 27.57
N VAL A 382 -22.70 -15.01 27.17
CA VAL A 382 -23.73 -15.03 26.14
C VAL A 382 -25.05 -15.36 26.82
N GLU A 383 -26.02 -14.46 26.72
CA GLU A 383 -27.37 -14.63 27.25
C GLU A 383 -28.34 -14.96 26.11
N GLN A 384 -29.02 -16.11 26.20
CA GLN A 384 -30.06 -16.55 25.27
C GLN A 384 -31.28 -17.00 26.05
N GLU A 385 -32.38 -16.26 25.93
CA GLU A 385 -33.73 -16.52 26.48
C GLU A 385 -33.79 -16.78 28.00
N SER A 386 -33.31 -17.94 28.46
CA SER A 386 -33.33 -18.41 29.86
C SER A 386 -32.01 -19.06 30.35
N ILE A 387 -30.98 -19.12 29.50
CA ILE A 387 -29.69 -19.76 29.81
C ILE A 387 -28.55 -18.75 29.59
N SER A 388 -27.73 -18.54 30.63
CA SER A 388 -26.48 -17.81 30.51
C SER A 388 -25.31 -18.78 30.33
N ARG A 389 -24.50 -18.53 29.29
CA ARG A 389 -23.31 -19.33 28.96
C ARG A 389 -22.07 -18.46 29.05
N TRP A 390 -21.00 -19.02 29.59
CA TRP A 390 -19.67 -18.45 29.55
C TRP A 390 -18.85 -19.17 28.49
N CYS A 391 -18.09 -18.39 27.71
CA CYS A 391 -17.13 -18.92 26.74
C CYS A 391 -15.75 -18.35 27.04
N PHE A 392 -14.80 -19.20 27.42
CA PHE A 392 -13.40 -18.85 27.68
C PHE A 392 -12.51 -19.42 26.59
N VAL A 393 -11.54 -18.64 26.12
CA VAL A 393 -10.56 -19.08 25.10
C VAL A 393 -9.17 -19.05 25.71
N ILE A 394 -8.44 -20.15 25.57
CA ILE A 394 -7.07 -20.30 26.08
C ILE A 394 -6.05 -20.13 24.95
N THR A 395 -4.92 -19.49 25.24
CA THR A 395 -3.78 -19.35 24.32
C THR A 395 -2.76 -20.48 24.53
N GLU A 396 -1.95 -20.79 23.51
CA GLU A 396 -0.87 -21.78 23.62
C GLU A 396 0.19 -21.41 24.69
N ASP A 397 0.39 -20.12 24.94
CA ASP A 397 1.28 -19.67 26.02
C ASP A 397 0.68 -19.89 27.41
N ALA A 398 -0.63 -19.73 27.56
CA ALA A 398 -1.32 -20.00 28.83
C ALA A 398 -1.40 -21.51 29.16
N LYS A 399 -1.31 -22.40 28.16
CA LYS A 399 -1.26 -23.87 28.36
C LYS A 399 -0.02 -24.37 29.08
N LYS A 400 1.03 -23.55 29.19
CA LYS A 400 2.31 -23.91 29.87
C LYS A 400 2.20 -23.91 31.40
N TYR A 401 1.06 -23.48 31.92
CA TYR A 401 0.79 -23.28 33.34
C TYR A 401 -0.20 -24.35 33.81
N ASP A 402 -0.22 -24.72 35.10
CA ASP A 402 -1.18 -25.72 35.60
C ASP A 402 -2.56 -25.09 35.87
N ASN A 403 -2.55 -23.84 36.36
CA ASN A 403 -3.74 -23.05 36.70
C ASN A 403 -3.77 -21.71 35.94
N ILE A 404 -4.97 -21.25 35.62
CA ILE A 404 -5.26 -20.05 34.82
C ILE A 404 -6.39 -19.25 35.47
N LEU A 405 -6.28 -17.92 35.47
CA LEU A 405 -7.37 -17.05 35.92
C LEU A 405 -8.31 -16.72 34.76
N GLY A 406 -9.56 -17.16 34.86
CA GLY A 406 -10.68 -16.73 34.04
C GLY A 406 -11.31 -15.44 34.54
N VAL A 407 -11.41 -14.43 33.67
CA VAL A 407 -12.12 -13.18 33.97
C VAL A 407 -13.38 -13.11 33.11
N GLY A 408 -14.54 -13.21 33.75
CA GLY A 408 -15.84 -13.11 33.08
C GLY A 408 -16.26 -11.65 32.84
N VAL A 409 -16.42 -11.28 31.58
CA VAL A 409 -16.82 -9.95 31.13
C VAL A 409 -18.24 -9.98 30.53
N VAL A 410 -19.11 -9.09 30.99
CA VAL A 410 -20.49 -8.92 30.47
C VAL A 410 -20.52 -7.73 29.54
N SER A 411 -20.98 -7.92 28.30
CA SER A 411 -20.91 -6.86 27.29
C SER A 411 -21.94 -5.72 27.48
N ASN A 412 -22.91 -5.88 28.38
CA ASN A 412 -24.14 -5.07 28.37
C ASN A 412 -24.51 -4.34 29.67
N SER A 413 -23.63 -4.30 30.69
CA SER A 413 -23.94 -3.57 31.94
C SER A 413 -22.84 -2.57 32.29
N LYS A 414 -23.19 -1.52 33.07
CA LYS A 414 -22.24 -0.54 33.61
C LYS A 414 -21.14 -1.16 34.50
N LYS A 415 -21.24 -2.46 34.84
CA LYS A 415 -20.18 -3.26 35.48
C LYS A 415 -19.50 -4.15 34.43
N VAL A 416 -18.19 -4.00 34.30
CA VAL A 416 -17.36 -4.67 33.27
C VAL A 416 -16.99 -6.11 33.64
N ILE A 417 -16.96 -6.45 34.93
CA ILE A 417 -16.54 -7.76 35.42
C ILE A 417 -17.66 -8.31 36.31
N GLU A 418 -18.13 -9.51 36.00
CA GLU A 418 -19.18 -10.17 36.79
C GLU A 418 -18.57 -11.23 37.71
N ASN A 419 -17.78 -12.17 37.16
CA ASN A 419 -17.28 -13.33 37.90
C ASN A 419 -15.80 -13.64 37.59
N PHE A 420 -15.10 -14.21 38.57
CA PHE A 420 -13.75 -14.77 38.40
C PHE A 420 -13.79 -16.29 38.46
N PHE A 421 -12.93 -16.94 37.67
CA PHE A 421 -12.85 -18.39 37.60
C PHE A 421 -11.40 -18.85 37.72
N LEU A 422 -11.12 -19.94 38.42
CA LEU A 422 -9.82 -20.60 38.43
C LEU A 422 -9.96 -21.91 37.65
N PHE A 423 -9.25 -22.01 36.52
CA PHE A 423 -9.27 -23.20 35.68
C PHE A 423 -7.97 -23.97 35.82
N SER A 424 -8.05 -25.29 35.73
CA SER A 424 -6.88 -26.09 35.36
C SER A 424 -6.70 -26.03 33.84
N THR A 425 -5.47 -25.94 33.33
CA THR A 425 -5.24 -26.11 31.88
C THR A 425 -5.71 -27.47 31.35
N ARG A 426 -5.85 -28.47 32.23
CA ARG A 426 -6.43 -29.78 31.91
C ARG A 426 -7.90 -29.69 31.48
N ASP A 427 -8.59 -28.65 31.93
CA ASP A 427 -9.99 -28.40 31.58
C ASP A 427 -10.18 -28.00 30.11
N PHE A 428 -9.08 -27.65 29.40
CA PHE A 428 -9.05 -27.25 27.99
C PHE A 428 -8.40 -28.31 27.07
N THR A 429 -8.28 -29.56 27.52
CA THR A 429 -7.45 -30.59 26.85
C THR A 429 -7.90 -31.00 25.45
N LYS A 430 -9.19 -30.87 25.12
CA LYS A 430 -9.73 -31.26 23.81
C LYS A 430 -10.00 -30.08 22.87
N THR A 431 -10.03 -28.86 23.39
CA THR A 431 -10.45 -27.65 22.67
C THR A 431 -9.73 -26.42 23.21
N ASN A 432 -9.38 -25.46 22.35
CA ASN A 432 -8.80 -24.17 22.76
C ASN A 432 -9.82 -23.22 23.42
N PHE A 433 -11.01 -23.73 23.73
CA PHE A 433 -12.07 -22.97 24.35
C PHE A 433 -12.87 -23.89 25.27
N GLN A 434 -13.50 -23.28 26.27
CA GLN A 434 -14.41 -23.94 27.19
C GLN A 434 -15.72 -23.17 27.27
N ILE A 435 -16.83 -23.88 27.11
CA ILE A 435 -18.17 -23.32 27.22
C ILE A 435 -18.90 -24.02 28.34
N PHE A 436 -19.44 -23.26 29.29
CA PHE A 436 -20.23 -23.80 30.38
C PHE A 436 -21.38 -22.86 30.74
N HIS A 437 -22.46 -23.41 31.27
CA HIS A 437 -23.63 -22.66 31.70
C HIS A 437 -23.64 -22.50 33.22
N ASN A 438 -24.38 -21.52 33.72
CA ASN A 438 -24.47 -21.18 35.15
C ASN A 438 -24.98 -22.28 36.09
N ARG A 439 -25.52 -23.40 35.56
CA ARG A 439 -25.96 -24.58 36.34
C ARG A 439 -25.00 -25.78 36.22
N SER A 440 -23.91 -25.64 35.50
CA SER A 440 -22.95 -26.73 35.30
C SER A 440 -22.09 -26.95 36.54
N ALA A 441 -21.71 -28.21 36.80
CA ALA A 441 -20.72 -28.52 37.83
C ALA A 441 -19.40 -27.75 37.62
N MET A 442 -19.01 -27.53 36.36
CA MET A 442 -17.83 -26.76 36.00
C MET A 442 -17.92 -25.29 36.42
N TYR A 443 -19.08 -24.65 36.27
CA TYR A 443 -19.31 -23.30 36.77
C TYR A 443 -19.09 -23.22 38.27
N ASN A 444 -19.69 -24.15 39.03
CA ASN A 444 -19.59 -24.15 40.49
C ASN A 444 -18.17 -24.47 40.98
N ASN A 445 -17.47 -25.38 40.30
CA ASN A 445 -16.12 -25.80 40.68
C ASN A 445 -15.02 -24.79 40.35
N THR A 446 -15.25 -23.94 39.34
CA THR A 446 -14.24 -22.98 38.87
C THR A 446 -14.51 -21.57 39.39
N LEU A 447 -15.74 -21.23 39.78
CA LEU A 447 -16.10 -19.91 40.28
C LEU A 447 -15.33 -19.57 41.57
N ILE A 448 -14.63 -18.44 41.55
CA ILE A 448 -13.90 -17.92 42.70
C ILE A 448 -14.82 -17.00 43.49
N GLU A 449 -15.06 -17.37 44.75
CA GLU A 449 -15.70 -16.48 45.73
C GLU A 449 -14.80 -15.28 46.01
N GLU A 450 -15.38 -14.09 46.21
CA GLU A 450 -14.63 -12.83 46.36
C GLU A 450 -13.53 -12.89 47.44
N VAL A 451 -13.78 -13.65 48.52
CA VAL A 451 -12.86 -13.88 49.64
C VAL A 451 -11.63 -14.74 49.25
N LYS A 452 -11.71 -15.54 48.18
CA LYS A 452 -10.65 -16.46 47.73
C LYS A 452 -9.83 -15.94 46.55
N ILE A 453 -10.15 -14.75 46.02
CA ILE A 453 -9.46 -14.16 44.87
C ILE A 453 -7.97 -13.97 45.15
N GLU A 454 -7.63 -13.44 46.34
CA GLU A 454 -6.24 -13.18 46.72
C GLU A 454 -5.41 -14.47 46.79
N SER A 455 -5.93 -15.51 47.45
CA SER A 455 -5.27 -16.83 47.49
C SER A 455 -5.07 -17.45 46.09
N SER A 456 -6.01 -17.19 45.17
CA SER A 456 -5.94 -17.67 43.79
C SER A 456 -4.88 -16.91 42.97
N ILE A 457 -4.77 -15.59 43.17
CA ILE A 457 -3.74 -14.77 42.52
C ILE A 457 -2.35 -15.16 43.04
N ASN A 458 -2.22 -15.36 44.35
CA ASN A 458 -0.97 -15.84 44.96
C ASN A 458 -0.55 -17.16 44.29
N LEU A 459 -1.44 -18.15 44.18
CA LEU A 459 -1.14 -19.42 43.50
C LEU A 459 -0.56 -19.23 42.09
N LEU A 460 -1.10 -18.28 41.31
CA LEU A 460 -0.65 -17.99 39.95
C LEU A 460 0.71 -17.29 39.92
N ILE A 461 0.97 -16.40 40.89
CA ILE A 461 2.28 -15.77 41.07
C ILE A 461 3.33 -16.83 41.43
N LYS A 462 3.01 -17.80 42.30
CA LYS A 462 3.92 -18.91 42.68
C LYS A 462 4.35 -19.69 41.44
N GLN A 463 3.35 -20.12 40.68
CA GLN A 463 3.53 -20.89 39.47
C GLN A 463 4.33 -20.12 38.42
N LEU A 464 4.15 -18.80 38.33
CA LEU A 464 4.95 -17.95 37.44
C LEU A 464 6.42 -17.90 37.87
N VAL A 465 6.70 -17.72 39.16
CA VAL A 465 8.06 -17.70 39.71
C VAL A 465 8.75 -19.05 39.51
N ASP A 466 8.03 -20.14 39.75
CA ASP A 466 8.53 -21.51 39.57
C ASP A 466 8.76 -21.90 38.10
N SER A 467 8.06 -21.26 37.16
CA SER A 467 8.19 -21.55 35.72
C SER A 467 9.58 -21.23 35.12
N LYS A 468 10.36 -20.34 35.74
CA LYS A 468 11.70 -19.96 35.23
C LYS A 468 12.72 -19.73 36.34
N LYS A 469 13.87 -20.40 36.26
CA LYS A 469 15.02 -20.24 37.19
C LYS A 469 15.41 -18.78 37.47
N ARG A 470 15.36 -17.90 36.46
CA ARG A 470 15.69 -16.47 36.61
C ARG A 470 14.69 -15.72 37.51
N TYR A 471 13.41 -16.10 37.50
CA TYR A 471 12.38 -15.48 38.34
C TYR A 471 12.50 -15.93 39.79
N LYS A 472 12.89 -17.19 40.02
CA LYS A 472 13.20 -17.68 41.36
C LYS A 472 14.32 -16.90 42.06
N VAL A 473 15.35 -16.51 41.31
CA VAL A 473 16.46 -15.67 41.83
C VAL A 473 16.03 -14.20 41.99
N LYS A 474 15.28 -13.66 41.02
CA LYS A 474 14.88 -12.24 41.02
C LYS A 474 13.80 -11.92 42.06
N TYR A 475 12.89 -12.85 42.29
CA TYR A 475 11.72 -12.69 43.16
C TYR A 475 11.78 -13.65 44.36
N GLN A 476 12.96 -13.86 44.92
CA GLN A 476 13.16 -14.82 46.01
C GLN A 476 12.31 -14.50 47.25
N PHE A 477 12.03 -13.21 47.50
CA PHE A 477 11.14 -12.72 48.55
C PHE A 477 9.65 -13.10 48.32
N ILE A 478 9.27 -13.53 47.11
CA ILE A 478 7.92 -14.04 46.84
C ILE A 478 7.70 -15.42 47.47
N GLU A 479 8.74 -16.16 47.88
CA GLU A 479 8.56 -17.37 48.69
C GLU A 479 8.03 -17.05 50.10
N GLU A 480 8.25 -15.84 50.63
CA GLU A 480 7.71 -15.36 51.92
C GLU A 480 6.24 -14.87 51.82
N LEU A 481 5.67 -14.87 50.60
CA LEU A 481 4.29 -14.46 50.31
C LEU A 481 3.27 -15.62 50.45
N PHE A 482 3.72 -16.86 50.66
CA PHE A 482 2.92 -18.10 50.61
C PHE A 482 2.72 -18.80 51.95
#